data_AF-A0A969TA98-F1
#
_entry.id   AF-A0A969TA98-F1
#
_cell.length_a   1.000
_cell.length_b   1.000
_cell.length_c   1.000
_cell.angle_alpha   90.00
_cell.angle_beta   90.00
_cell.angle_gamma   90.00
#
_symmetry.space_group_name_H-M   'P 1'
#
loop_
_entity.id
_entity.type
_entity.pdbx_description
1 polymer ?
#
loop_
_entity_poly.entity_id
_entity_poly.type
_entity_poly.pdbx_seq_one_letter_code
_entity_poly.pdbx_strand_id
1 'polypeptide(L)'
;MTNQQNGDAPPCIRVKLTTSVEITDIIESVKNGLGLSIYYPGNAAQQLVDILPNIANWKLQLQNLQGIVPSLYSWQCFDGGQFIECFLPNQTGMYQMWDRGGDRPRLTLFYDAQTDIWRQGDWYGLRFLALYHSQKQCIAHYDAANTRLAIPFSQRWPELYERTLVLASGRLPSYQKTEQNLWLIYENVDRKLAQKLTEKLDVTCKEATTYV
;
A
#
# COMPACT_ATOMS: atom_id res chain seq x y z
N MET A 1 0.14 26.74 -8.84
CA MET A 1 0.50 25.85 -7.73
C MET A 1 -0.77 25.44 -7.01
N THR A 2 -1.02 24.14 -6.85
CA THR A 2 -2.17 23.66 -6.06
C THR A 2 -1.66 23.17 -4.71
N ASN A 3 -2.19 23.74 -3.63
CA ASN A 3 -2.02 23.17 -2.28
C ASN A 3 -2.84 21.87 -2.22
N GLN A 4 -2.27 20.80 -1.69
CA GLN A 4 -3.05 19.59 -1.42
C GLN A 4 -4.01 19.86 -0.25
N GLN A 5 -5.16 19.19 -0.24
CA GLN A 5 -6.27 19.45 0.71
C GLN A 5 -5.84 19.48 2.18
N ASN A 6 -4.78 18.75 2.56
CA ASN A 6 -4.29 18.66 3.94
C ASN A 6 -2.97 19.42 4.18
N GLY A 7 -2.36 20.03 3.15
CA GLY A 7 -1.11 20.78 3.30
C GLY A 7 0.18 19.96 3.54
N ASP A 8 0.07 18.62 3.66
CA ASP A 8 1.18 17.74 4.07
C ASP A 8 2.17 17.36 2.94
N ALA A 9 2.02 17.92 1.74
CA ALA A 9 2.84 17.60 0.58
C ALA A 9 3.40 18.87 -0.07
N PRO A 10 4.61 18.80 -0.68
CA PRO A 10 5.19 19.92 -1.40
C PRO A 10 4.24 20.49 -2.47
N PRO A 11 4.25 21.81 -2.72
CA PRO A 11 3.50 22.41 -3.80
C PRO A 11 3.80 21.73 -5.14
N CYS A 12 2.74 21.36 -5.86
CA CYS A 12 2.85 20.63 -7.11
C CYS A 12 2.27 21.46 -8.27
N ILE A 13 2.88 21.32 -9.45
CA ILE A 13 2.32 21.73 -10.73
C ILE A 13 1.91 20.47 -11.46
N ARG A 14 0.63 20.39 -11.83
CA ARG A 14 0.07 19.27 -12.59
C ARG A 14 -0.25 19.75 -13.98
N VAL A 15 0.29 19.05 -14.97
CA VAL A 15 0.05 19.32 -16.37
C VAL A 15 -0.54 18.04 -16.97
N LYS A 16 -1.72 18.17 -17.59
CA LYS A 16 -2.32 17.08 -18.34
C LYS A 16 -1.82 17.19 -19.78
N LEU A 17 -1.08 16.19 -20.22
CA LEU A 17 -0.58 16.10 -21.59
C LEU A 17 -1.54 15.23 -22.41
N THR A 18 -1.76 15.62 -23.65
CA THR A 18 -2.51 14.85 -24.66
C THR A 18 -1.62 13.83 -25.35
N THR A 19 -0.31 14.12 -25.46
CA THR A 19 0.68 13.23 -26.07
C THR A 19 2.01 13.26 -25.33
N SER A 20 2.83 12.22 -25.49
CA SER A 20 4.17 12.16 -24.90
C SER A 20 5.16 13.13 -25.55
N VAL A 21 4.93 13.53 -26.80
CA VAL A 21 5.77 14.50 -27.53
C VAL A 21 5.78 15.86 -26.82
N GLU A 22 4.64 16.23 -26.23
CA GLU A 22 4.46 17.50 -25.50
C GLU A 22 5.40 17.65 -24.28
N ILE A 23 5.87 16.54 -23.68
CA ILE A 23 6.73 16.67 -22.49
C ILE A 23 8.13 17.19 -22.83
N THR A 24 8.67 16.77 -23.98
CA THR A 24 9.98 17.22 -24.45
C THR A 24 9.92 18.71 -24.79
N ASP A 25 8.85 19.14 -25.47
CA ASP A 25 8.62 20.54 -25.82
C ASP A 25 8.49 21.43 -24.57
N ILE A 26 7.81 20.94 -23.53
CA ILE A 26 7.71 21.64 -22.25
C ILE A 26 9.08 21.76 -21.58
N ILE A 27 9.85 20.67 -21.53
CA ILE A 27 11.20 20.66 -20.93
C ILE A 27 12.10 21.66 -21.64
N GLU A 28 12.08 21.67 -22.98
CA GLU A 28 12.87 22.59 -23.79
C GLU A 28 12.41 24.04 -23.62
N SER A 29 11.10 24.29 -23.59
CA SER A 29 10.53 25.62 -23.35
C SER A 29 10.91 26.16 -21.97
N VAL A 30 10.89 25.33 -20.92
CA VAL A 30 11.31 25.74 -19.57
C VAL A 30 12.81 26.01 -19.52
N LYS A 31 13.62 25.19 -20.20
CA LYS A 31 15.06 25.42 -20.31
C LYS A 31 15.39 26.74 -21.01
N ASN A 32 14.76 26.99 -22.15
CA ASN A 32 15.01 28.18 -22.96
C ASN A 32 14.42 29.46 -22.35
N GLY A 33 13.25 29.37 -21.73
CA GLY A 33 12.54 30.53 -21.16
C GLY A 33 12.97 30.90 -19.74
N LEU A 34 13.29 29.91 -18.90
CA LEU A 34 13.58 30.13 -17.47
C LEU A 34 15.03 29.75 -17.08
N GLY A 35 15.81 29.15 -17.98
CA GLY A 35 17.15 28.64 -17.66
C GLY A 35 17.15 27.44 -16.72
N LEU A 36 15.99 26.82 -16.46
CA LEU A 36 15.84 25.71 -15.53
C LEU A 36 15.95 24.37 -16.26
N SER A 37 16.71 23.44 -15.67
CA SER A 37 16.80 22.07 -16.19
C SER A 37 15.76 21.18 -15.52
N ILE A 38 14.85 20.61 -16.31
CA ILE A 38 13.90 19.60 -15.86
C ILE A 38 14.45 18.22 -16.25
N TYR A 39 14.56 17.32 -15.28
CA TYR A 39 14.84 15.91 -15.52
C TYR A 39 13.55 15.11 -15.64
N TYR A 40 13.40 14.35 -16.72
CA TYR A 40 12.25 13.48 -16.94
C TYR A 40 12.65 12.00 -16.78
N PRO A 41 12.39 11.38 -15.62
CA PRO A 41 12.72 9.97 -15.37
C PRO A 41 11.80 8.97 -16.11
N GLY A 42 10.84 9.45 -16.92
CA GLY A 42 9.79 8.61 -17.49
C GLY A 42 8.64 8.34 -16.51
N ASN A 43 7.87 7.28 -16.76
CA ASN A 43 6.78 6.84 -15.89
C ASN A 43 7.32 6.03 -14.70
N ALA A 44 7.66 6.74 -13.62
CA ALA A 44 8.22 6.14 -12.40
C ALA A 44 7.29 5.10 -11.76
N ALA A 45 5.96 5.29 -11.81
CA ALA A 45 5.01 4.31 -11.29
C ALA A 45 5.05 3.00 -12.07
N GLN A 46 5.15 3.09 -13.40
CA GLN A 46 5.27 1.90 -14.25
C GLN A 46 6.59 1.16 -14.01
N GLN A 47 7.71 1.89 -13.91
CA GLN A 47 9.01 1.29 -13.59
C GLN A 47 9.00 0.60 -12.23
N LEU A 48 8.37 1.22 -11.22
CA LEU A 48 8.28 0.64 -9.88
C LEU A 48 7.45 -0.65 -9.90
N VAL A 49 6.23 -0.66 -10.48
CA VAL A 49 5.40 -1.87 -10.48
C VAL A 49 6.10 -3.04 -11.16
N ASP A 50 6.90 -2.79 -12.21
CA ASP A 50 7.57 -3.84 -12.96
C ASP A 50 8.61 -4.58 -12.10
N ILE A 51 9.28 -3.89 -11.18
CA ILE A 51 10.25 -4.50 -10.25
C ILE A 51 9.62 -4.98 -8.93
N LEU A 52 8.38 -4.60 -8.62
CA LEU A 52 7.75 -5.01 -7.37
C LEU A 52 7.56 -6.54 -7.31
N PRO A 53 7.89 -7.19 -6.18
CA PRO A 53 7.60 -8.61 -5.99
C PRO A 53 6.09 -8.87 -5.98
N ASN A 54 5.69 -10.13 -6.24
CA ASN A 54 4.36 -10.59 -5.87
C ASN A 54 4.28 -10.81 -4.34
N ILE A 55 3.08 -11.02 -3.80
CA ILE A 55 2.82 -11.10 -2.35
C ILE A 55 3.65 -12.19 -1.67
N ALA A 56 3.80 -13.35 -2.32
CA ALA A 56 4.58 -14.46 -1.79
C ALA A 56 6.07 -14.09 -1.69
N ASN A 57 6.65 -13.52 -2.75
CA ASN A 57 8.05 -13.11 -2.76
C ASN A 57 8.30 -11.92 -1.82
N TRP A 58 7.37 -10.98 -1.73
CA TRP A 58 7.47 -9.85 -0.81
C TRP A 58 7.50 -10.33 0.64
N LYS A 59 6.62 -11.27 1.03
CA LYS A 59 6.65 -11.88 2.36
C LYS A 59 8.04 -12.45 2.67
N LEU A 60 8.66 -13.14 1.71
CA LEU A 60 10.00 -13.72 1.89
C LEU A 60 11.09 -12.68 2.09
N GLN A 61 10.95 -11.49 1.50
CA GLN A 61 11.88 -10.36 1.63
C GLN A 61 11.75 -9.59 2.94
N LEU A 62 10.68 -9.78 3.71
CA LEU A 62 10.55 -9.19 5.05
C LEU A 62 11.66 -9.69 5.97
N GLN A 63 12.11 -8.81 6.86
CA GLN A 63 13.19 -9.11 7.79
C GLN A 63 12.81 -10.30 8.68
N ASN A 64 13.64 -11.33 8.65
CA ASN A 64 13.52 -12.48 9.54
C ASN A 64 14.09 -12.12 10.92
N LEU A 65 13.27 -12.23 11.97
CA LEU A 65 13.70 -12.07 13.35
C LEU A 65 13.95 -13.43 14.00
N GLN A 66 15.18 -13.60 14.49
CA GLN A 66 15.63 -14.80 15.19
C GLN A 66 15.68 -14.55 16.70
N GLY A 67 15.67 -15.63 17.50
CA GLY A 67 15.85 -15.55 18.94
C GLY A 67 14.61 -15.11 19.73
N ILE A 68 13.43 -15.11 19.12
CA ILE A 68 12.17 -14.90 19.84
C ILE A 68 11.82 -16.20 20.57
N VAL A 69 11.69 -16.12 21.90
CA VAL A 69 11.23 -17.22 22.76
C VAL A 69 9.82 -16.86 23.25
N PRO A 70 8.74 -17.39 22.62
CA PRO A 70 7.39 -16.91 22.86
C PRO A 70 6.95 -16.94 24.33
N SER A 71 7.40 -17.92 25.13
CA SER A 71 7.04 -18.06 26.54
C SER A 71 7.54 -16.92 27.45
N LEU A 72 8.48 -16.10 26.99
CA LEU A 72 9.00 -14.96 27.76
C LEU A 72 8.12 -13.71 27.64
N TYR A 73 7.17 -13.69 26.71
CA TYR A 73 6.36 -12.52 26.37
C TYR A 73 4.86 -12.78 26.54
N SER A 74 4.10 -11.70 26.63
CA SER A 74 2.64 -11.76 26.46
C SER A 74 2.29 -11.45 25.00
N TRP A 75 1.23 -12.06 24.49
CA TRP A 75 0.91 -12.01 23.06
C TRP A 75 -0.54 -11.59 22.81
N GLN A 76 -0.72 -10.81 21.75
CA GLN A 76 -2.04 -10.58 21.16
C GLN A 76 -2.00 -10.94 19.68
N CYS A 77 -3.06 -11.57 19.17
CA CYS A 77 -3.23 -11.95 17.78
C CYS A 77 -4.21 -11.02 17.08
N PHE A 78 -3.93 -10.65 15.84
CA PHE A 78 -4.86 -9.88 15.01
C PHE A 78 -5.96 -10.80 14.46
N ASP A 79 -7.23 -10.49 14.73
CA ASP A 79 -8.40 -11.26 14.26
C ASP A 79 -8.96 -10.78 12.90
N GLY A 80 -8.32 -9.76 12.32
CA GLY A 80 -8.78 -9.08 11.11
C GLY A 80 -9.42 -7.72 11.35
N GLY A 81 -9.68 -7.34 12.60
CA GLY A 81 -10.14 -6.00 12.99
C GLY A 81 -9.34 -5.42 14.15
N GLN A 82 -9.08 -6.22 15.17
CA GLN A 82 -8.41 -5.82 16.40
C GLN A 82 -7.41 -6.88 16.89
N PHE A 83 -6.62 -6.52 17.89
CA PHE A 83 -5.73 -7.44 18.59
C PHE A 83 -6.47 -8.04 19.80
N ILE A 84 -6.52 -9.36 19.87
CA ILE A 84 -7.10 -10.12 20.99
C ILE A 84 -6.00 -10.88 21.73
N GLU A 85 -6.11 -11.00 23.04
CA GLU A 85 -5.13 -11.76 23.83
C GLU A 85 -5.06 -13.22 23.36
N CYS A 86 -3.85 -13.76 23.31
CA CYS A 86 -3.61 -15.16 22.99
C CYS A 86 -2.50 -15.71 23.89
N PHE A 87 -2.61 -16.98 24.26
CA PHE A 87 -1.65 -17.60 25.17
C PHE A 87 -0.27 -17.76 24.51
N LEU A 88 -0.23 -18.36 23.31
CA LEU A 88 0.98 -18.51 22.51
C LEU A 88 0.65 -18.35 21.02
N PRO A 89 1.54 -17.74 20.22
CA PRO A 89 1.44 -17.74 18.78
C PRO A 89 1.60 -19.16 18.23
N ASN A 90 0.55 -19.69 17.62
CA ASN A 90 0.52 -21.05 17.08
C ASN A 90 -0.11 -21.13 15.68
N GLN A 91 -0.51 -19.99 15.11
CA GLN A 91 -1.15 -19.90 13.80
C GLN A 91 -0.48 -18.82 12.97
N THR A 92 -0.50 -18.98 11.65
CA THR A 92 0.03 -17.95 10.76
C THR A 92 -0.81 -16.68 10.88
N GLY A 93 -0.18 -15.54 11.19
CA GLY A 93 -0.92 -14.31 11.44
C GLY A 93 -0.04 -13.17 11.94
N MET A 94 -0.69 -12.03 12.19
CA MET A 94 -0.05 -10.85 12.76
C MET A 94 -0.23 -10.83 14.27
N TYR A 95 0.86 -10.58 14.99
CA TYR A 95 0.91 -10.61 16.45
C TYR A 95 1.56 -9.35 17.01
N GLN A 96 1.14 -8.96 18.20
CA GLN A 96 1.85 -8.02 19.05
C GLN A 96 2.54 -8.76 20.18
N MET A 97 3.83 -8.50 20.33
CA MET A 97 4.69 -9.01 21.39
C MET A 97 4.81 -7.95 22.48
N TRP A 98 4.51 -8.31 23.71
CA TRP A 98 4.56 -7.41 24.87
C TRP A 98 5.56 -7.92 25.90
N ASP A 99 6.39 -7.00 26.43
CA ASP A 99 7.14 -7.30 27.66
C ASP A 99 6.15 -7.50 28.82
N ARG A 100 6.47 -8.38 29.77
CA ARG A 100 5.59 -8.64 30.92
C ARG A 100 5.47 -7.36 31.77
N GLY A 101 4.26 -6.79 31.80
CA GLY A 101 3.97 -5.53 32.51
C GLY A 101 4.28 -4.26 31.70
N GLY A 102 4.59 -4.37 30.41
CA GLY A 102 4.73 -3.22 29.52
C GLY A 102 3.40 -2.55 29.20
N ASP A 103 3.43 -1.23 28.96
CA ASP A 103 2.28 -0.39 28.62
C ASP A 103 2.06 -0.22 27.10
N ARG A 104 2.99 -0.71 26.29
CA ARG A 104 2.93 -0.69 24.82
C ARG A 104 3.53 -1.95 24.21
N PRO A 105 3.09 -2.35 22.99
CA PRO A 105 3.68 -3.49 22.31
C PRO A 105 5.15 -3.22 22.00
N ARG A 106 6.02 -4.17 22.32
CA ARG A 106 7.45 -4.10 22.02
C ARG A 106 7.69 -4.25 20.52
N LEU A 107 7.01 -5.21 19.89
CA LEU A 107 7.08 -5.44 18.45
C LEU A 107 5.69 -5.83 17.92
N THR A 108 5.45 -5.47 16.67
CA THR A 108 4.36 -6.04 15.86
C THR A 108 5.00 -6.86 14.75
N LEU A 109 4.62 -8.13 14.66
CA LEU A 109 5.29 -9.14 13.82
C LEU A 109 4.26 -9.96 13.04
N PHE A 110 4.72 -10.61 11.99
CA PHE A 110 3.98 -11.66 11.30
C PHE A 110 4.65 -13.01 11.58
N TYR A 111 3.89 -13.96 12.12
CA TYR A 111 4.35 -15.33 12.36
C TYR A 111 3.89 -16.23 11.21
N ASP A 112 4.80 -17.03 10.68
CA ASP A 112 4.49 -18.06 9.69
C ASP A 112 4.61 -19.44 10.34
N ALA A 113 3.47 -20.04 10.72
CA ALA A 113 3.42 -21.30 11.45
C ALA A 113 3.90 -22.52 10.62
N GLN A 114 3.96 -22.41 9.29
CA GLN A 114 4.48 -23.49 8.44
C GLN A 114 6.00 -23.56 8.48
N THR A 115 6.66 -22.41 8.67
CA THR A 115 8.12 -22.30 8.65
C THR A 115 8.74 -21.99 10.00
N ASP A 116 7.91 -21.71 11.01
CA ASP A 116 8.31 -21.24 12.34
C ASP A 116 9.20 -19.98 12.27
N ILE A 117 8.81 -19.04 11.40
CA ILE A 117 9.57 -17.81 11.14
C ILE A 117 8.77 -16.59 11.58
N TRP A 118 9.45 -15.70 12.29
CA TRP A 118 8.98 -14.36 12.62
C TRP A 118 9.47 -13.35 11.61
N ARG A 119 8.55 -12.54 11.08
CA ARG A 119 8.82 -11.50 10.09
C ARG A 119 8.45 -10.13 10.61
N GLN A 120 9.33 -9.17 10.39
CA GLN A 120 9.09 -7.76 10.70
C GLN A 120 8.83 -6.98 9.41
N GLY A 121 7.93 -6.00 9.47
CA GLY A 121 7.54 -5.15 8.36
C GLY A 121 6.73 -3.94 8.83
N ASP A 122 6.26 -3.14 7.88
CA ASP A 122 5.37 -2.01 8.17
C ASP A 122 4.00 -2.50 8.63
N TRP A 123 3.31 -1.70 9.46
CA TRP A 123 2.05 -2.10 10.07
C TRP A 123 0.98 -2.47 9.02
N TYR A 124 0.85 -1.68 7.94
CA TYR A 124 -0.14 -1.95 6.89
C TYR A 124 0.20 -3.23 6.13
N GLY A 125 1.47 -3.46 5.85
CA GLY A 125 1.96 -4.67 5.24
C GLY A 125 1.67 -5.93 6.07
N LEU A 126 2.03 -5.94 7.36
CA LEU A 126 1.77 -7.08 8.23
C LEU A 126 0.27 -7.34 8.39
N ARG A 127 -0.54 -6.28 8.46
CA ARG A 127 -2.01 -6.39 8.49
C ARG A 127 -2.55 -6.99 7.21
N PHE A 128 -2.07 -6.53 6.06
CA PHE A 128 -2.47 -7.06 4.75
C PHE A 128 -2.13 -8.55 4.64
N LEU A 129 -0.93 -8.98 5.07
CA LEU A 129 -0.56 -10.40 5.10
C LEU A 129 -1.48 -11.23 6.00
N ALA A 130 -1.85 -10.73 7.18
CA ALA A 130 -2.77 -11.43 8.07
C ALA A 130 -4.15 -11.62 7.45
N LEU A 131 -4.68 -10.59 6.77
CA LEU A 131 -5.94 -10.67 6.04
C LEU A 131 -5.86 -11.67 4.88
N TYR A 132 -4.79 -11.60 4.09
CA TYR A 132 -4.50 -12.52 2.99
C TYR A 132 -4.48 -13.98 3.46
N HIS A 133 -3.76 -14.26 4.55
CA HIS A 133 -3.65 -15.62 5.10
C HIS A 133 -4.91 -16.12 5.79
N SER A 134 -5.76 -15.22 6.29
CA SER A 134 -7.06 -15.56 6.90
C SER A 134 -8.14 -15.92 5.87
N GLN A 135 -7.76 -16.12 4.59
CA GLN A 135 -8.66 -16.41 3.46
C GLN A 135 -9.76 -15.36 3.27
N LYS A 136 -9.60 -14.16 3.85
CA LYS A 136 -10.50 -13.04 3.57
C LYS A 136 -10.14 -12.53 2.20
N GLN A 137 -11.10 -12.51 1.29
CA GLN A 137 -10.89 -11.99 -0.05
C GLN A 137 -10.52 -10.49 0.03
N CYS A 138 -9.28 -10.16 -0.32
CA CYS A 138 -8.88 -8.78 -0.51
C CYS A 138 -9.48 -8.25 -1.81
N ILE A 139 -10.07 -7.05 -1.76
CA ILE A 139 -10.78 -6.44 -2.88
C ILE A 139 -10.25 -5.05 -3.20
N ALA A 140 -10.40 -4.67 -4.47
CA ALA A 140 -10.25 -3.30 -4.94
C ALA A 140 -11.29 -3.03 -6.03
N HIS A 141 -11.72 -1.78 -6.16
CA HIS A 141 -12.68 -1.37 -7.17
C HIS A 141 -12.01 -0.40 -8.15
N TYR A 142 -12.10 -0.67 -9.44
CA TYR A 142 -11.55 0.19 -10.48
C TYR A 142 -12.69 0.88 -11.24
N ASP A 143 -12.66 2.20 -11.27
CA ASP A 143 -13.55 3.06 -12.04
C ASP A 143 -12.79 3.52 -13.29
N ALA A 144 -13.12 2.91 -14.42
CA ALA A 144 -12.49 3.20 -15.70
C ALA A 144 -12.90 4.56 -16.27
N ALA A 145 -14.09 5.06 -15.95
CA ALA A 145 -14.58 6.34 -16.45
C ALA A 145 -13.80 7.51 -15.85
N ASN A 146 -13.45 7.41 -14.56
CA ASN A 146 -12.69 8.45 -13.85
C ASN A 146 -11.21 8.10 -13.65
N THR A 147 -10.73 6.95 -14.11
CA THR A 147 -9.37 6.43 -13.88
C THR A 147 -9.00 6.39 -12.39
N ARG A 148 -9.87 5.76 -11.59
CA ARG A 148 -9.72 5.69 -10.13
C ARG A 148 -9.61 4.25 -9.65
N LEU A 149 -8.75 4.06 -8.66
CA LEU A 149 -8.68 2.82 -7.89
C LEU A 149 -9.14 3.10 -6.46
N ALA A 150 -10.13 2.36 -5.99
CA ALA A 150 -10.64 2.41 -4.64
C ALA A 150 -10.24 1.15 -3.88
N ILE A 151 -9.65 1.33 -2.70
CA ILE A 151 -9.21 0.24 -1.82
C ILE A 151 -9.87 0.43 -0.44
N PRO A 152 -10.48 -0.60 0.16
CA PRO A 152 -11.01 -0.46 1.52
C PRO A 152 -9.90 -0.06 2.49
N PHE A 153 -10.15 0.91 3.36
CA PHE A 153 -9.18 1.37 4.35
C PHE A 153 -8.72 0.22 5.28
N SER A 154 -9.63 -0.70 5.60
CA SER A 154 -9.33 -1.91 6.39
C SER A 154 -8.40 -2.89 5.66
N GLN A 155 -8.29 -2.79 4.34
CA GLN A 155 -7.46 -3.62 3.47
C GLN A 155 -6.35 -2.82 2.77
N ARG A 156 -5.99 -1.64 3.32
CA ARG A 156 -4.90 -0.81 2.80
C ARG A 156 -3.66 -1.66 2.49
N TRP A 157 -3.15 -1.48 1.28
CA TRP A 157 -2.02 -2.26 0.77
C TRP A 157 -0.71 -1.93 1.49
N PRO A 158 0.30 -2.80 1.42
CA PRO A 158 1.62 -2.49 1.96
C PRO A 158 2.19 -1.23 1.31
N GLU A 159 2.97 -0.45 2.08
CA GLU A 159 3.43 0.88 1.67
C GLU A 159 4.16 0.88 0.32
N LEU A 160 4.93 -0.17 0.05
CA LEU A 160 5.67 -0.33 -1.20
C LEU A 160 4.77 -0.34 -2.45
N TYR A 161 3.60 -1.00 -2.37
CA TYR A 161 2.63 -1.04 -3.45
C TYR A 161 1.80 0.24 -3.51
N GLU A 162 1.42 0.79 -2.35
CA GLU A 162 0.72 2.06 -2.27
C GLU A 162 1.56 3.21 -2.86
N ARG A 163 2.87 3.22 -2.64
CA ARG A 163 3.79 4.21 -3.20
C ARG A 163 3.71 4.27 -4.72
N THR A 164 3.47 3.13 -5.37
CA THR A 164 3.26 3.08 -6.83
C THR A 164 2.00 3.85 -7.24
N LEU A 165 0.91 3.73 -6.47
CA LEU A 165 -0.32 4.47 -6.71
C LEU A 165 -0.14 5.98 -6.46
N VAL A 166 0.60 6.34 -5.41
CA VAL A 166 0.93 7.73 -5.10
C VAL A 166 1.80 8.36 -6.18
N LEU A 167 2.78 7.61 -6.72
CA LEU A 167 3.61 8.07 -7.84
C LEU A 167 2.79 8.26 -9.12
N ALA A 168 1.84 7.37 -9.40
CA ALA A 168 0.96 7.50 -10.56
C ALA A 168 0.03 8.72 -10.45
N SER A 169 -0.54 8.93 -9.27
CA SER A 169 -1.51 10.00 -9.03
C SER A 169 -0.87 11.37 -8.79
N GLY A 170 0.39 11.40 -8.34
CA GLY A 170 1.07 12.59 -7.83
C GLY A 170 0.49 13.11 -6.50
N ARG A 171 -0.22 12.27 -5.73
CA ARG A 171 -0.86 12.64 -4.46
C ARG A 171 -1.16 11.45 -3.55
N LEU A 172 -1.37 11.77 -2.27
CA LEU A 172 -1.97 10.84 -1.34
C LEU A 172 -3.43 10.53 -1.72
N PRO A 173 -3.97 9.36 -1.34
CA PRO A 173 -5.36 9.04 -1.59
C PRO A 173 -6.29 10.01 -0.85
N SER A 174 -7.46 10.27 -1.43
CA SER A 174 -8.56 10.87 -0.68
C SER A 174 -9.34 9.79 0.07
N TYR A 175 -10.07 10.21 1.09
CA TYR A 175 -10.87 9.33 1.92
C TYR A 175 -12.34 9.50 1.57
N GLN A 176 -13.01 8.39 1.24
CA GLN A 176 -14.44 8.39 0.96
C GLN A 176 -15.16 7.47 1.96
N LYS A 177 -16.03 8.06 2.78
CA LYS A 177 -16.81 7.32 3.77
C LYS A 177 -18.16 6.94 3.16
N THR A 178 -18.52 5.68 3.34
CA THR A 178 -19.83 5.11 3.01
C THR A 178 -20.54 4.76 4.31
N GLU A 179 -21.80 4.31 4.24
CA GLU A 179 -22.54 3.86 5.43
C GLU A 179 -21.81 2.74 6.18
N GLN A 180 -21.07 1.88 5.46
CA GLN A 180 -20.51 0.64 6.00
C GLN A 180 -18.98 0.67 6.10
N ASN A 181 -18.30 1.44 5.25
CA ASN A 181 -16.86 1.33 5.05
C ASN A 181 -16.20 2.68 4.74
N LEU A 182 -14.91 2.77 5.08
CA LEU A 182 -14.02 3.85 4.65
C LEU A 182 -13.16 3.35 3.48
N TRP A 183 -13.07 4.14 2.42
CA TRP A 183 -12.32 3.82 1.21
C TRP A 183 -11.21 4.82 0.96
N LEU A 184 -10.08 4.32 0.47
CA LEU A 184 -8.95 5.06 -0.05
C LEU A 184 -9.12 5.19 -1.56
N ILE A 185 -9.19 6.41 -2.07
CA ILE A 185 -9.42 6.69 -3.49
C ILE A 185 -8.13 7.25 -4.10
N TYR A 186 -7.56 6.51 -5.03
CA TYR A 186 -6.39 6.92 -5.81
C TYR A 186 -6.85 7.35 -7.20
N GLU A 187 -6.57 8.60 -7.56
CA GLU A 187 -6.94 9.17 -8.86
C GLU A 187 -5.81 9.05 -9.89
N ASN A 188 -6.16 9.12 -11.18
CA ASN A 188 -5.22 9.03 -12.30
C ASN A 188 -4.38 7.74 -12.29
N VAL A 189 -4.98 6.64 -11.85
CA VAL A 189 -4.36 5.31 -11.89
C VAL A 189 -4.76 4.65 -13.19
N ASP A 190 -3.80 4.37 -14.07
CA ASP A 190 -4.05 3.67 -15.33
C ASP A 190 -4.54 2.23 -15.08
N ARG A 191 -5.42 1.71 -15.95
CA ARG A 191 -5.99 0.36 -15.82
C ARG A 191 -4.91 -0.71 -15.79
N LYS A 192 -3.87 -0.60 -16.63
CA LYS A 192 -2.79 -1.59 -16.68
C LYS A 192 -1.97 -1.58 -15.40
N LEU A 193 -1.75 -0.40 -14.81
CA LEU A 193 -1.07 -0.26 -13.52
C LEU A 193 -1.89 -0.91 -12.40
N ALA A 194 -3.19 -0.61 -12.34
CA ALA A 194 -4.11 -1.22 -11.38
C ALA A 194 -4.09 -2.75 -11.49
N GLN A 195 -4.23 -3.29 -12.71
CA GLN A 195 -4.19 -4.73 -12.99
C GLN A 195 -2.90 -5.38 -12.48
N LYS A 196 -1.74 -4.85 -12.85
CA LYS A 196 -0.43 -5.37 -12.40
C LYS A 196 -0.30 -5.39 -10.88
N LEU A 197 -0.76 -4.34 -10.20
CA LEU A 197 -0.71 -4.28 -8.74
C LEU A 197 -1.65 -5.31 -8.11
N THR A 198 -2.88 -5.43 -8.61
CA THR A 198 -3.84 -6.41 -8.10
C THR A 198 -3.41 -7.85 -8.35
N GLU A 199 -2.77 -8.14 -9.48
CA GLU A 199 -2.17 -9.46 -9.76
C GLU A 199 -1.02 -9.76 -8.80
N LYS A 200 -0.12 -8.81 -8.55
CA LYS A 200 1.00 -9.00 -7.62
C LYS A 200 0.54 -9.20 -6.19
N LEU A 201 -0.53 -8.53 -5.78
CA LEU A 201 -1.09 -8.63 -4.42
C LEU A 201 -2.14 -9.73 -4.27
N ASP A 202 -2.50 -10.42 -5.36
CA ASP A 202 -3.57 -11.41 -5.38
C ASP A 202 -4.90 -10.84 -4.83
N VAL A 203 -5.24 -9.63 -5.31
CA VAL A 203 -6.43 -8.86 -4.93
C VAL A 203 -7.47 -8.98 -6.02
N THR A 204 -8.73 -9.27 -5.65
CA THR A 204 -9.83 -9.27 -6.60
C THR A 204 -10.22 -7.84 -6.97
N CYS A 205 -9.98 -7.46 -8.22
CA CYS A 205 -10.36 -6.16 -8.77
C CYS A 205 -11.74 -6.24 -9.44
N LYS A 206 -12.70 -5.41 -9.01
CA LYS A 206 -14.04 -5.31 -9.62
C LYS A 206 -14.18 -3.99 -10.37
N GLU A 207 -14.92 -4.01 -11.48
CA GLU A 207 -15.36 -2.78 -12.14
C GLU A 207 -16.38 -2.06 -11.26
N ALA A 208 -16.17 -0.76 -11.00
CA ALA A 208 -17.15 0.09 -10.36
C ALA A 208 -17.91 0.88 -11.44
N THR A 209 -19.20 0.60 -11.58
CA THR A 209 -20.12 1.34 -12.48
C THR A 209 -20.76 2.56 -11.82
N THR A 210 -20.75 2.63 -10.49
CA THR A 210 -21.26 3.76 -9.70
C THR A 210 -20.52 3.79 -8.36
N TYR A 211 -20.35 4.98 -7.79
CA TYR A 211 -19.57 5.23 -6.57
C TYR A 211 -19.84 4.21 -5.46
N VAL A 212 -18.76 3.82 -4.78
CA VAL A 212 -18.82 3.14 -3.48
C VAL A 212 -19.19 4.14 -2.40
#